data_AF-A0A932BH17-F1
#
_entry.id   AF-A0A932BH17-F1
#
_cell.length_a   1.000
_cell.length_b   1.000
_cell.length_c   1.000
_cell.angle_alpha   90.00
_cell.angle_beta   90.00
_cell.angle_gamma   90.00
#
_symmetry.space_group_name_H-M   'P 1'
#
loop_
_entity.id
_entity.type
_entity.pdbx_description
1 polymer ?
#
loop_
_entity_poly.entity_id
_entity_poly.type
_entity_poly.pdbx_seq_one_letter_code
_entity_poly.pdbx_strand_id
1 'polypeptide(L)'
;MGTKLPHRGALDNPGEFAKRFVLGRLAGFEKDIEICLTGVPSKTRAGLTHAYFPALGACCGILEYLTALHCGRVNGLGWPNVAAWAKEYLPEHEYPEDTVRVLVEAFRHPVAHRGIASGVWVDQKPGPGHKRRITWAISADSQRPAIKIVPEAAILKSDPPWPCKITHRVRIHLKAMAVDLREGAKRYANDVSERRQLQSTFLRAMRKLYPQ
;
A
#
# COMPACT_ATOMS: atom_id res chain seq x y z
N MET A 1 -28.29 19.11 -24.19
CA MET A 1 -27.54 18.46 -23.10
C MET A 1 -26.06 18.65 -23.36
N GLY A 2 -25.40 19.60 -22.68
CA GLY A 2 -23.98 19.86 -22.87
C GLY A 2 -23.15 18.71 -22.32
N THR A 3 -22.35 18.07 -23.16
CA THR A 3 -21.32 17.11 -22.75
C THR A 3 -20.28 17.86 -21.93
N LYS A 4 -20.44 17.84 -20.60
CA LYS A 4 -19.47 18.42 -19.66
C LYS A 4 -18.10 17.78 -19.91
N LEU A 5 -17.12 18.61 -20.25
CA LEU A 5 -15.81 18.21 -20.75
C LEU A 5 -15.05 17.44 -19.66
N PRO A 6 -14.46 16.26 -19.94
CA PRO A 6 -13.46 15.69 -19.06
C PRO A 6 -12.30 16.69 -18.94
N HIS A 7 -11.76 16.88 -17.73
CA HIS A 7 -10.61 17.74 -17.37
C HIS A 7 -9.74 18.28 -18.54
N ARG A 8 -9.36 19.57 -18.57
CA ARG A 8 -8.71 20.26 -19.72
C ARG A 8 -7.63 19.47 -20.51
N GLY A 9 -6.90 18.56 -19.86
CA GLY A 9 -5.87 17.71 -20.51
C GLY A 9 -6.34 16.35 -21.06
N ALA A 10 -7.59 15.96 -20.86
CA ALA A 10 -8.14 14.64 -21.23
C ALA A 10 -8.92 14.65 -22.55
N LEU A 11 -9.12 15.82 -23.17
CA LEU A 11 -10.04 16.01 -24.29
C LEU A 11 -9.54 15.38 -25.60
N ASP A 12 -8.25 15.49 -25.87
CA ASP A 12 -7.69 15.06 -27.16
C ASP A 12 -7.06 13.67 -27.09
N ASN A 13 -6.63 13.25 -25.89
CA ASN A 13 -5.99 11.94 -25.68
C ASN A 13 -6.18 11.45 -24.23
N PRO A 14 -7.30 10.78 -23.91
CA PRO A 14 -7.58 10.32 -22.55
C PRO A 14 -6.58 9.27 -22.05
N GLY A 15 -6.02 8.46 -22.95
CA GLY A 15 -5.00 7.46 -22.61
C GLY A 15 -3.68 8.10 -22.17
N GLU A 16 -3.17 9.04 -22.96
CA GLU A 16 -1.94 9.77 -22.62
C GLU A 16 -2.12 10.64 -21.37
N PHE A 17 -3.29 11.27 -21.21
CA PHE A 17 -3.64 11.97 -19.98
C PHE A 17 -3.57 11.05 -18.76
N ALA A 18 -4.21 9.87 -18.83
CA ALA A 18 -4.23 8.91 -17.72
C ALA A 18 -2.81 8.43 -17.37
N LYS A 19 -2.01 8.11 -18.38
CA LYS A 19 -0.60 7.72 -18.20
C LYS A 19 0.21 8.80 -17.52
N ARG A 20 0.19 10.03 -18.05
CA ARG A 20 0.90 11.17 -17.45
C ARG A 20 0.45 11.45 -16.03
N PHE A 21 -0.84 11.33 -15.76
CA PHE A 21 -1.40 11.54 -14.44
C PHE A 21 -0.88 10.50 -13.43
N VAL A 22 -0.91 9.21 -13.79
CA VAL A 22 -0.38 8.13 -12.92
C VAL A 22 1.11 8.31 -12.69
N LEU A 23 1.90 8.58 -13.73
CA LEU A 23 3.35 8.77 -13.61
C LEU A 23 3.70 10.02 -12.80
N GLY A 24 2.94 11.11 -12.93
CA GLY A 24 3.12 12.30 -12.10
C GLY A 24 2.86 12.04 -10.61
N ARG A 25 1.89 11.19 -10.28
CA ARG A 25 1.63 10.75 -8.89
C ARG A 25 2.72 9.83 -8.38
N LEU A 26 3.24 8.96 -9.23
CA LEU A 26 4.36 8.08 -8.91
C LEU A 26 5.62 8.86 -8.55
N ALA A 27 5.94 9.94 -9.28
CA ALA A 27 7.09 10.80 -8.96
C ALA A 27 7.00 11.42 -7.55
N GLY A 28 5.79 11.82 -7.12
CA GLY A 28 5.56 12.29 -5.76
C GLY A 28 5.79 11.20 -4.71
N PHE A 29 5.28 10.00 -4.96
CA PHE A 29 5.52 8.82 -4.11
C PHE A 29 7.02 8.48 -3.99
N GLU A 30 7.76 8.47 -5.11
CA GLU A 30 9.20 8.16 -5.11
C GLU A 30 9.98 9.16 -4.25
N LYS A 31 9.67 10.46 -4.38
CA LYS A 31 10.24 11.51 -3.53
C LYS A 31 9.93 11.28 -2.05
N ASP A 32 8.68 10.97 -1.70
CA ASP A 32 8.29 10.74 -0.31
C ASP A 32 9.01 9.52 0.29
N ILE A 33 9.17 8.44 -0.49
CA ILE A 33 9.91 7.25 -0.07
C ILE A 33 11.40 7.56 0.11
N GLU A 34 12.02 8.30 -0.80
CA GLU A 34 13.42 8.71 -0.67
C GLU A 34 13.66 9.49 0.63
N ILE A 35 12.79 10.47 0.92
CA ILE A 35 12.84 11.24 2.16
C ILE A 35 12.66 10.33 3.37
N CYS A 36 11.63 9.48 3.39
CA CYS A 36 11.33 8.65 4.56
C CYS A 36 12.40 7.58 4.82
N LEU A 37 13.07 7.10 3.78
CA LEU A 37 14.12 6.08 3.87
C LEU A 37 15.54 6.68 3.95
N THR A 38 15.66 8.00 4.01
CA THR A 38 16.92 8.66 4.37
C THR A 38 17.27 8.29 5.82
N GLY A 39 18.43 7.66 6.01
CA GLY A 39 18.86 7.20 7.32
C GLY A 39 19.37 8.36 8.17
N VAL A 40 18.87 8.47 9.40
CA VAL A 40 19.35 9.44 10.40
C VAL A 40 19.94 8.70 11.60
N PRO A 41 21.00 9.21 12.26
CA PRO A 41 21.56 8.56 13.43
C PRO A 41 20.50 8.34 14.53
N SER A 42 20.40 7.12 15.05
CA SER A 42 19.49 6.82 16.15
C SER A 42 20.07 7.33 17.48
N LYS A 43 19.22 7.96 18.30
CA LYS A 43 19.59 8.42 19.65
C LYS A 43 19.67 7.30 20.68
N THR A 44 19.03 6.15 20.41
CA THR A 44 18.80 5.08 21.39
C THR A 44 19.35 3.72 20.98
N ARG A 45 19.84 3.59 19.74
CA ARG A 45 20.35 2.33 19.18
C ARG A 45 21.57 2.62 18.31
N ALA A 46 22.47 1.67 18.18
CA ALA A 46 23.54 1.77 17.19
C ALA A 46 22.97 1.75 15.77
N GLY A 47 23.53 2.60 14.88
CA GLY A 47 23.16 2.65 13.47
C GLY A 47 22.16 3.75 13.09
N LEU A 48 21.63 3.64 11.87
CA LEU A 48 20.66 4.58 11.31
C LEU A 48 19.23 4.13 11.62
N THR A 49 18.34 5.10 11.84
CA THR A 49 16.89 4.92 11.87
C THR A 49 16.25 5.64 10.69
N HIS A 50 15.04 5.22 10.34
CA HIS A 50 14.28 5.75 9.21
C HIS A 50 12.87 6.11 9.66
N ALA A 51 12.14 6.87 8.85
CA ALA A 51 10.73 7.15 9.06
C ALA A 51 9.86 5.97 8.57
N TYR A 52 9.97 4.82 9.23
CA TYR A 52 9.37 3.54 8.79
C TYR A 52 7.85 3.61 8.59
N PHE A 53 7.10 4.15 9.56
CA PHE A 53 5.65 4.24 9.47
C PHE A 53 5.17 5.25 8.42
N PRO A 54 5.76 6.45 8.30
CA PRO A 54 5.51 7.33 7.15
C PRO A 54 5.78 6.66 5.79
N ALA A 55 6.90 5.95 5.63
CA ALA A 55 7.20 5.20 4.40
C ALA A 55 6.16 4.10 4.12
N LEU A 56 5.74 3.34 5.14
CA LEU A 56 4.67 2.35 4.99
C LEU A 56 3.34 3.01 4.62
N GLY A 57 3.03 4.16 5.24
CA GLY A 57 1.85 4.96 4.92
C GLY A 57 1.84 5.43 3.47
N ALA A 58 2.97 5.89 2.94
CA ALA A 58 3.11 6.24 1.53
C ALA A 58 2.90 5.03 0.61
N CYS A 59 3.46 3.87 0.95
CA CYS A 59 3.27 2.62 0.20
C CYS A 59 1.79 2.16 0.17
N CYS A 60 1.12 2.16 1.32
CA CYS A 60 -0.31 1.83 1.40
C CYS A 60 -1.17 2.88 0.68
N GLY A 61 -0.82 4.16 0.80
CA GLY A 61 -1.52 5.27 0.15
C GLY A 61 -1.47 5.16 -1.37
N ILE A 62 -0.29 4.95 -1.97
CA ILE A 62 -0.18 4.79 -3.42
C ILE A 62 -0.87 3.52 -3.90
N LEU A 63 -0.78 2.41 -3.15
CA LEU A 63 -1.45 1.15 -3.47
C LEU A 63 -2.98 1.29 -3.51
N GLU A 64 -3.57 1.88 -2.47
CA GLU A 64 -5.01 2.16 -2.43
C GLU A 64 -5.43 3.16 -3.51
N TYR A 65 -4.60 4.18 -3.77
CA TYR A 65 -4.86 5.19 -4.79
C TYR A 65 -4.90 4.59 -6.21
N LEU A 66 -3.90 3.78 -6.57
CA LEU A 66 -3.87 3.10 -7.87
C LEU A 66 -5.03 2.11 -8.01
N THR A 67 -5.37 1.40 -6.94
CA THR A 67 -6.55 0.54 -6.87
C THR A 67 -7.84 1.34 -7.12
N ALA A 68 -7.96 2.54 -6.53
CA ALA A 68 -9.11 3.43 -6.71
C ALA A 68 -9.34 3.81 -8.18
N LEU A 69 -8.25 4.23 -8.83
CA LEU A 69 -8.22 4.59 -10.24
C LEU A 69 -8.58 3.39 -11.12
N HIS A 70 -8.00 2.23 -10.83
CA HIS A 70 -8.25 0.98 -11.55
C HIS A 70 -9.70 0.49 -11.41
N CYS A 71 -10.33 0.69 -10.25
CA CYS A 71 -11.73 0.31 -10.02
C CYS A 71 -12.75 1.39 -10.42
N GLY A 72 -12.30 2.62 -10.75
CA GLY A 72 -13.19 3.71 -11.12
C GLY A 72 -14.01 4.26 -9.95
N ARG A 73 -13.50 4.12 -8.72
CA ARG A 73 -14.16 4.57 -7.49
C ARG A 73 -13.15 5.02 -6.46
N VAL A 74 -13.50 6.10 -5.75
CA VAL A 74 -12.62 6.74 -4.76
C VAL A 74 -12.97 6.38 -3.31
N ASN A 75 -14.16 5.81 -3.09
CA ASN A 75 -14.68 5.43 -1.78
C ASN A 75 -15.06 3.95 -1.76
N GLY A 76 -15.09 3.35 -0.57
CA GLY A 76 -15.52 1.97 -0.37
C GLY A 76 -14.55 0.93 -0.95
N LEU A 77 -13.27 1.27 -1.07
CA LEU A 77 -12.23 0.32 -1.44
C LEU A 77 -11.95 -0.58 -0.25
N GLY A 78 -12.12 -1.88 -0.43
CA GLY A 78 -11.75 -2.90 0.55
C GLY A 78 -10.50 -3.65 0.13
N TRP A 79 -9.98 -4.48 1.02
CA TRP A 79 -8.86 -5.36 0.70
C TRP A 79 -9.07 -6.24 -0.54
N PRO A 80 -10.30 -6.71 -0.91
CA PRO A 80 -10.46 -7.51 -2.13
C PRO A 80 -10.10 -6.74 -3.40
N ASN A 81 -10.34 -5.42 -3.41
CA ASN A 81 -9.97 -4.59 -4.56
C ASN A 81 -8.45 -4.44 -4.65
N VAL A 82 -7.81 -4.24 -3.50
CA VAL A 82 -6.36 -4.11 -3.44
C VAL A 82 -5.69 -5.43 -3.84
N ALA A 83 -6.23 -6.57 -3.41
CA ALA A 83 -5.76 -7.89 -3.81
C ALA A 83 -5.93 -8.12 -5.32
N ALA A 84 -7.07 -7.73 -5.91
CA ALA A 84 -7.29 -7.82 -7.34
C ALA A 84 -6.30 -6.97 -8.14
N TRP A 85 -6.03 -5.73 -7.71
CA TRP A 85 -5.03 -4.87 -8.34
C TRP A 85 -3.61 -5.43 -8.16
N ALA A 86 -3.26 -5.88 -6.96
CA ALA A 86 -1.96 -6.48 -6.65
C ALA A 86 -1.70 -7.73 -7.50
N LYS A 87 -2.70 -8.58 -7.70
CA LYS A 87 -2.60 -9.76 -8.58
C LYS A 87 -2.27 -9.38 -10.03
N GLU A 88 -2.82 -8.28 -10.52
CA GLU A 88 -2.60 -7.82 -11.91
C GLU A 88 -1.28 -7.05 -12.06
N TYR A 89 -0.85 -6.29 -11.04
CA TYR A 89 0.24 -5.31 -11.18
C TYR A 89 1.48 -5.57 -10.31
N LEU A 90 1.45 -6.48 -9.33
CA LEU A 90 2.58 -6.80 -8.45
C LEU A 90 3.07 -8.26 -8.65
N PRO A 91 4.25 -8.64 -8.14
CA PRO A 91 4.72 -10.03 -8.18
C PRO A 91 3.80 -10.96 -7.37
N GLU A 92 2.98 -11.76 -8.05
CA GLU A 92 1.93 -12.58 -7.40
C GLU A 92 2.45 -13.46 -6.25
N HIS A 93 3.63 -14.04 -6.40
CA HIS A 93 4.26 -14.89 -5.38
C HIS A 93 4.68 -14.14 -4.10
N GLU A 94 4.89 -12.81 -4.17
CA GLU A 94 5.24 -11.97 -3.02
C GLU A 94 4.01 -11.31 -2.37
N TYR A 95 2.90 -11.21 -3.11
CA TYR A 95 1.65 -10.62 -2.66
C TYR A 95 0.46 -11.60 -2.68
N PRO A 96 0.53 -12.75 -1.97
CA PRO A 96 -0.62 -13.62 -1.81
C PRO A 96 -1.83 -12.85 -1.23
N GLU A 97 -3.03 -13.26 -1.60
CA GLU A 97 -4.29 -12.61 -1.19
C GLU A 97 -4.39 -12.40 0.33
N ASP A 98 -4.02 -13.40 1.13
CA ASP A 98 -4.01 -13.29 2.59
C ASP A 98 -3.01 -12.24 3.09
N THR A 99 -1.85 -12.11 2.44
CA THR A 99 -0.84 -11.10 2.78
C THR A 99 -1.34 -9.69 2.47
N VAL A 100 -1.98 -9.50 1.32
CA VAL A 100 -2.60 -8.22 0.95
C VAL A 100 -3.75 -7.88 1.89
N ARG A 101 -4.60 -8.86 2.23
CA ARG A 101 -5.68 -8.69 3.20
C ARG A 101 -5.13 -8.21 4.54
N VAL A 102 -4.15 -8.92 5.09
CA VAL A 102 -3.54 -8.55 6.37
C VAL A 102 -2.90 -7.18 6.31
N LEU A 103 -2.18 -6.83 5.24
CA LEU A 103 -1.61 -5.50 5.08
C LEU A 103 -2.68 -4.41 5.16
N VAL A 104 -3.76 -4.54 4.38
CA VAL A 104 -4.82 -3.53 4.31
C VAL A 104 -5.63 -3.46 5.61
N GLU A 105 -6.06 -4.60 6.15
CA GLU A 105 -6.83 -4.65 7.39
C GLU A 105 -6.01 -4.15 8.58
N ALA A 106 -4.75 -4.54 8.68
CA ALA A 106 -3.91 -4.15 9.79
C ALA A 106 -3.46 -2.68 9.68
N PHE A 107 -3.17 -2.16 8.48
CA PHE A 107 -2.86 -0.74 8.28
C PHE A 107 -4.04 0.17 8.64
N ARG A 108 -5.27 -0.22 8.26
CA ARG A 108 -6.50 0.54 8.59
C ARG A 108 -6.98 0.33 10.02
N HIS A 109 -6.36 -0.57 10.77
CA HIS A 109 -6.74 -0.84 12.15
C HIS A 109 -6.33 0.34 13.05
N PRO A 110 -7.16 0.78 14.01
CA PRO A 110 -6.82 1.90 14.90
C PRO A 110 -5.48 1.75 15.64
N VAL A 111 -5.04 0.51 15.89
CA VAL A 111 -3.72 0.23 16.50
C VAL A 111 -2.56 0.75 15.65
N ALA A 112 -2.64 0.66 14.31
CA ALA A 112 -1.59 1.18 13.43
C ALA A 112 -1.52 2.72 13.44
N HIS A 113 -2.63 3.39 13.76
CA HIS A 113 -2.72 4.85 13.73
C HIS A 113 -2.58 5.53 15.10
N ARG A 114 -2.94 4.85 16.19
CA ARG A 114 -2.95 5.46 17.53
C ARG A 114 -1.58 5.50 18.21
N GLY A 115 -0.51 5.06 17.53
CA GLY A 115 0.81 4.90 18.16
C GLY A 115 0.75 4.00 19.40
N ILE A 116 -0.27 3.14 19.51
CA ILE A 116 -0.47 2.26 20.65
C ILE A 116 0.56 1.16 20.55
N ALA A 117 1.68 1.43 21.20
CA ALA A 117 2.31 0.59 22.20
C ALA A 117 2.37 -0.92 21.90
N SER A 118 1.23 -1.61 21.92
CA SER A 118 1.27 -3.05 21.69
C SER A 118 1.74 -3.42 20.28
N GLY A 119 1.38 -2.65 19.25
CA GLY A 119 1.64 -3.04 17.86
C GLY A 119 1.13 -4.44 17.52
N VAL A 120 0.22 -5.02 18.33
CA VAL A 120 -0.37 -6.35 18.14
C VAL A 120 -1.83 -6.19 17.78
N TRP A 121 -2.19 -6.76 16.64
CA TRP A 121 -3.58 -6.88 16.20
C TRP A 121 -3.99 -8.36 16.20
N VAL A 122 -5.26 -8.63 16.49
CA VAL A 122 -5.84 -9.97 16.43
C VAL A 122 -6.59 -10.11 15.12
N ASP A 123 -6.08 -10.97 14.24
CA ASP A 123 -6.79 -11.38 13.03
C ASP A 123 -8.05 -12.14 13.41
N GLN A 124 -9.20 -11.49 13.22
CA GLN A 124 -10.52 -12.06 13.48
C GLN A 124 -10.99 -12.97 12.34
N LYS A 125 -10.31 -12.92 11.18
CA LYS A 125 -10.57 -13.77 10.02
C LYS A 125 -9.30 -14.55 9.67
N PRO A 126 -8.71 -15.30 10.62
CA PRO A 126 -7.64 -16.19 10.22
C PRO A 126 -8.24 -17.19 9.21
N GLY A 127 -7.43 -17.73 8.30
CA GLY A 127 -7.85 -18.85 7.46
C GLY A 127 -8.22 -20.10 8.29
N PRO A 128 -8.04 -21.33 7.79
CA PRO A 128 -8.36 -22.56 8.55
C PRO A 128 -7.51 -22.83 9.81
N GLY A 129 -6.90 -21.81 10.42
CA GLY A 129 -6.14 -21.86 11.66
C GLY A 129 -6.62 -20.83 12.68
N HIS A 130 -6.23 -21.02 13.94
CA HIS A 130 -6.63 -20.22 15.09
C HIS A 130 -6.36 -18.71 14.91
N LYS A 131 -7.06 -17.85 15.68
CA LYS A 131 -6.88 -16.38 15.70
C LYS A 131 -5.39 -16.01 15.72
N ARG A 132 -4.91 -15.33 14.66
CA ARG A 132 -3.51 -14.88 14.57
C ARG A 132 -3.35 -13.61 15.39
N ARG A 133 -2.34 -13.57 16.28
CA ARG A 133 -1.94 -12.37 17.01
C ARG A 133 -0.69 -11.86 16.34
N ILE A 134 -0.85 -10.83 15.53
CA ILE A 134 0.15 -10.37 14.57
C ILE A 134 0.73 -9.04 15.03
N THR A 135 2.05 -8.94 14.98
CA THR A 135 2.78 -7.67 15.08
C THR A 135 3.59 -7.38 13.82
N TRP A 136 4.24 -6.22 13.76
CA TRP A 136 4.99 -5.77 12.59
C TRP A 136 6.50 -5.83 12.85
N ALA A 137 7.27 -6.11 11.81
CA ALA A 137 8.66 -5.72 11.71
C ALA A 137 8.86 -5.05 10.35
N ILE A 138 9.20 -3.77 10.40
CA ILE A 138 9.39 -2.94 9.22
C ILE A 138 10.87 -2.63 9.12
N SER A 139 11.46 -2.83 7.95
CA SER A 139 12.86 -2.50 7.68
C SER A 139 13.01 -1.68 6.40
N ALA A 140 14.11 -0.93 6.32
CA ALA A 140 14.46 -0.06 5.19
C ALA A 140 15.43 -0.76 4.22
N ASP A 141 15.24 -2.06 4.03
CA ASP A 141 16.06 -2.89 3.16
C ASP A 141 15.26 -3.37 1.93
N SER A 142 15.97 -4.03 1.02
CA SER A 142 15.44 -4.60 -0.22
C SER A 142 15.33 -6.12 -0.15
N GLN A 143 15.25 -6.72 1.05
CA GLN A 143 15.06 -8.16 1.15
C GLN A 143 13.71 -8.57 0.58
N ARG A 144 13.65 -9.81 0.11
CA ARG A 144 12.48 -10.40 -0.56
C ARG A 144 11.95 -11.59 0.27
N PRO A 145 10.64 -11.87 0.23
CA PRO A 145 9.57 -11.09 -0.41
C PRO A 145 9.37 -9.73 0.27
N ALA A 146 8.85 -8.74 -0.46
CA ALA A 146 8.61 -7.39 0.05
C ALA A 146 7.72 -7.36 1.30
N ILE A 147 6.76 -8.28 1.37
CA ILE A 147 5.93 -8.51 2.55
C ILE A 147 5.75 -10.00 2.79
N LYS A 148 5.76 -10.44 4.05
CA LYS A 148 5.41 -11.81 4.44
C LYS A 148 4.85 -11.89 5.84
N ILE A 149 3.95 -12.83 6.05
CA ILE A 149 3.45 -13.22 7.37
C ILE A 149 4.21 -14.47 7.79
N VAL A 150 4.96 -14.40 8.89
CA VAL A 150 5.72 -15.54 9.42
C VAL A 150 5.17 -15.97 10.79
N PRO A 151 5.04 -17.29 11.05
CA PRO A 151 4.83 -17.79 12.40
C PRO A 151 6.04 -17.42 13.27
N GLU A 152 5.78 -16.71 14.37
CA GLU A 152 6.82 -16.27 15.31
C GLU A 152 6.17 -16.10 16.68
N ALA A 153 6.19 -17.16 17.48
CA ALA A 153 5.61 -17.15 18.81
C ALA A 153 6.54 -16.39 19.77
N ALA A 154 6.05 -15.31 20.36
CA ALA A 154 6.80 -14.54 21.35
C ALA A 154 5.87 -13.83 22.34
N ILE A 155 6.47 -13.24 23.37
CA ILE A 155 5.79 -12.38 24.34
C ILE A 155 6.46 -11.01 24.28
N LEU A 156 5.70 -10.00 23.86
CA LEU A 156 6.16 -8.61 23.95
C LEU A 156 6.12 -8.17 25.42
N LYS A 157 7.26 -7.65 25.91
CA LYS A 157 7.45 -7.25 27.31
C LYS A 157 7.66 -5.74 27.51
N SER A 158 8.06 -5.03 26.47
CA SER A 158 8.39 -3.60 26.54
C SER A 158 7.24 -2.69 26.12
N ASP A 159 6.37 -3.18 25.24
CA ASP A 159 5.29 -2.42 24.66
C ASP A 159 4.25 -3.39 24.10
N PRO A 160 3.08 -3.60 24.74
CA PRO A 160 2.41 -2.78 25.76
C PRO A 160 2.95 -2.98 27.20
N PRO A 161 2.49 -2.24 28.23
CA PRO A 161 2.99 -2.36 29.62
C PRO A 161 2.63 -3.68 30.32
N TRP A 162 1.89 -4.57 29.65
CA TRP A 162 1.61 -5.93 30.11
C TRP A 162 2.11 -6.97 29.07
N PRO A 163 2.48 -8.18 29.50
CA PRO A 163 2.91 -9.24 28.59
C PRO A 163 1.86 -9.53 27.50
N CYS A 164 2.22 -9.35 26.23
CA CYS A 164 1.33 -9.62 25.10
C CYS A 164 1.87 -10.76 24.24
N LYS A 165 1.12 -11.86 24.15
CA LYS A 165 1.45 -12.98 23.26
C LYS A 165 1.25 -12.59 21.81
N ILE A 166 2.23 -12.88 20.96
CA ILE A 166 2.12 -12.88 19.51
C ILE A 166 2.30 -14.30 19.00
N THR A 167 1.64 -14.61 17.90
CA THR A 167 1.80 -15.89 17.20
C THR A 167 2.47 -15.72 15.85
N HIS A 168 2.45 -14.49 15.31
CA HIS A 168 2.92 -14.18 13.97
C HIS A 168 3.51 -12.78 13.90
N ARG A 169 4.34 -12.56 12.88
CA ARG A 169 4.90 -11.26 12.55
C ARG A 169 4.76 -10.98 11.06
N VAL A 170 4.23 -9.82 10.72
CA VAL A 170 4.25 -9.27 9.36
C VAL A 170 5.60 -8.58 9.18
N ARG A 171 6.43 -9.11 8.29
CA ARG A 171 7.71 -8.50 7.90
C ARG A 171 7.51 -7.69 6.63
N ILE A 172 7.96 -6.44 6.64
CA ILE A 172 7.83 -5.50 5.53
C ILE A 172 9.20 -4.91 5.21
N HIS A 173 9.62 -5.06 3.97
CA HIS A 173 10.88 -4.57 3.44
C HIS A 173 10.59 -3.40 2.51
N LEU A 174 10.69 -2.17 3.05
CA LEU A 174 10.12 -0.97 2.41
C LEU A 174 10.77 -0.64 1.06
N LYS A 175 12.07 -0.91 0.85
CA LYS A 175 12.70 -0.67 -0.46
C LYS A 175 12.19 -1.66 -1.50
N ALA A 176 12.01 -2.93 -1.13
CA ALA A 176 11.44 -3.92 -2.04
C ALA A 176 9.99 -3.55 -2.42
N MET A 177 9.16 -3.22 -1.42
CA MET A 177 7.77 -2.81 -1.65
C MET A 177 7.67 -1.54 -2.52
N ALA A 178 8.53 -0.55 -2.30
CA ALA A 178 8.54 0.66 -3.11
C ALA A 178 8.92 0.40 -4.57
N VAL A 179 9.88 -0.50 -4.82
CA VAL A 179 10.24 -0.94 -6.17
C VAL A 179 9.05 -1.62 -6.85
N ASP A 180 8.37 -2.53 -6.16
CA ASP A 180 7.24 -3.26 -6.74
C ASP A 180 6.07 -2.35 -7.06
N LEU A 181 5.74 -1.41 -6.17
CA LEU A 181 4.72 -0.40 -6.40
C LEU A 181 5.06 0.51 -7.58
N ARG A 182 6.33 0.90 -7.71
CA ARG A 182 6.81 1.69 -8.86
C ARG A 182 6.63 0.95 -10.16
N GLU A 183 7.10 -0.29 -10.25
CA GLU A 183 7.00 -1.07 -11.50
C GLU A 183 5.55 -1.44 -11.81
N GLY A 184 4.73 -1.77 -10.80
CA GLY A 184 3.30 -1.98 -10.96
C GLY A 184 2.54 -0.74 -11.42
N ALA A 185 2.87 0.44 -10.89
CA ALA A 185 2.30 1.71 -11.32
C ALA A 185 2.67 2.05 -12.77
N LYS A 186 3.92 1.82 -13.20
CA LYS A 186 4.36 2.01 -14.59
C LYS A 186 3.60 1.10 -15.55
N ARG A 187 3.45 -0.18 -15.19
CA ARG A 187 2.62 -1.14 -15.94
C ARG A 187 1.18 -0.66 -16.06
N TYR A 188 0.55 -0.30 -14.94
CA TYR A 188 -0.80 0.24 -14.93
C TYR A 188 -0.93 1.52 -15.78
N ALA A 189 0.07 2.40 -15.76
CA ALA A 189 0.10 3.61 -16.57
C ALA A 189 0.15 3.33 -18.08
N ASN A 190 0.87 2.28 -18.50
CA ASN A 190 0.88 1.84 -19.90
C ASN A 190 -0.46 1.18 -20.26
N ASP A 191 -0.94 0.25 -19.44
CA ASP A 191 -2.21 -0.45 -19.64
C ASP A 191 -3.40 0.52 -19.75
N VAL A 192 -3.47 1.54 -18.89
CA VAL A 192 -4.54 2.55 -18.97
C VAL A 192 -4.40 3.40 -20.24
N SER A 193 -3.22 3.57 -20.81
CA SER A 193 -3.06 4.29 -22.08
C SER A 193 -3.54 3.47 -23.29
N GLU A 194 -3.44 2.15 -23.22
CA GLU A 194 -3.72 1.24 -24.34
C GLU A 194 -5.14 0.64 -24.29
N ARG A 195 -5.67 0.40 -23.08
CA ARG A 195 -6.92 -0.34 -22.88
C ARG A 195 -8.09 0.62 -22.64
N ARG A 196 -8.98 0.77 -23.64
CA ARG A 196 -10.18 1.63 -23.58
C ARG A 196 -11.04 1.41 -22.33
N GLN A 197 -11.18 0.16 -21.88
CA GLN A 197 -11.96 -0.17 -20.68
C GLN A 197 -11.33 0.42 -19.41
N LEU A 198 -9.99 0.37 -19.28
CA LEU A 198 -9.29 0.97 -18.16
C LEU A 198 -9.35 2.50 -18.24
N GLN A 199 -9.27 3.10 -19.43
CA GLN A 199 -9.46 4.55 -19.62
C GLN A 199 -10.82 5.00 -19.10
N SER A 200 -11.91 4.33 -19.50
CA SER A 200 -13.27 4.62 -19.03
C SER A 200 -13.37 4.54 -17.50
N THR A 201 -12.71 3.55 -16.92
CA THR A 201 -12.72 3.32 -15.48
C THR A 201 -11.92 4.38 -14.73
N PHE A 202 -10.72 4.71 -15.20
CA PHE A 202 -9.91 5.83 -14.71
C PHE A 202 -10.68 7.15 -14.76
N LEU A 203 -11.28 7.50 -15.91
CA LEU A 203 -12.04 8.75 -16.07
C LEU A 203 -13.24 8.82 -15.12
N ARG A 204 -13.87 7.69 -14.82
CA ARG A 204 -14.95 7.60 -13.82
C ARG A 204 -14.46 7.89 -12.40
N ALA A 205 -13.26 7.45 -12.02
CA ALA A 205 -12.64 7.85 -10.75
C ALA A 205 -12.31 9.35 -10.75
N MET A 206 -11.74 9.86 -11.84
CA MET A 206 -11.34 11.27 -11.95
C MET A 206 -12.51 12.24 -11.81
N ARG A 207 -13.68 11.93 -12.39
CA ARG A 207 -14.90 12.74 -12.21
C ARG A 207 -15.35 12.84 -10.75
N LYS A 208 -15.01 11.85 -9.92
CA LYS A 208 -15.30 11.87 -8.48
C LYS A 208 -14.24 12.62 -7.68
N LEU A 209 -12.96 12.50 -8.05
CA LEU A 209 -11.85 13.21 -7.40
C LEU A 209 -11.89 14.73 -7.67
N TYR A 210 -12.30 15.11 -8.88
CA TYR A 210 -12.31 16.49 -9.35
C TYR A 210 -13.70 16.82 -9.91
N PRO A 211 -14.71 16.99 -9.03
CA PRO A 211 -16.05 17.39 -9.45
C PRO A 211 -15.99 18.80 -10.07
N GLN A 212 -16.84 19.03 -11.07
CA GLN A 212 -17.04 20.32 -11.73
C GLN A 212 -18.27 21.03 -11.20
#